data_AF-A0A6L6Q7J8-F1
#
_entry.id   AF-A0A6L6Q7J8-F1
#
_cell.length_a   1.000
_cell.length_b   1.000
_cell.length_c   1.000
_cell.angle_alpha   90.00
_cell.angle_beta   90.00
_cell.angle_gamma   90.00
#
_symmetry.space_group_name_H-M   'P 1'
#
loop_
_entity.id
_entity.type
_entity.pdbx_description
1 polymer ?
#
loop_
_entity_poly.entity_id
_entity_poly.type
_entity_poly.pdbx_seq_one_letter_code
_entity_poly.pdbx_strand_id
1 'polypeptide(L)'
;MKPRDAKEATMNEKLVQLWQRLLDSVLDPIAEWVHKLSWAKRASIVLAGAAAAMLEQNPDILSKGWTFSGRVIRVAMAAPDVIPLTSEMQVTVLDIQDRLHTVNQNDTHLIPTLGLTGWSASQTLLSIAELRNSQQGAQLTGYIRARRLAPCNCWAELNDDKENKGWTFITGWVLAALAAHGTEAEPVEIEFLLNHQNADGSWSSIPDKTLPQYASVYATAWATLGLLKQSNAALIKDTAMAKSASDAASRGAAWLLNVRQPKARWKPYPYQTASSISGSISGLAMHTLHEAMPRQVSSLEQDWLENIPESPVPASLGENSYVEIKSSETRQIDHFVQLTMPWMLMATVEAYPHGTIQQKIRALSWIEQTLAHESVRNADTEQGNWWRAELGIAINHLVRHLPAGAQQAGRDNRK
;
A
#
# COMPACT_ATOMS: atom_id res chain seq x y z
N MET A 1 -58.92 48.29 9.22
CA MET A 1 -58.77 47.02 8.49
C MET A 1 -59.43 47.18 7.14
N LYS A 2 -58.66 47.13 6.05
CA LYS A 2 -59.17 47.43 4.71
C LYS A 2 -59.92 46.20 4.18
N PRO A 3 -61.00 46.35 3.40
CA PRO A 3 -61.74 45.22 2.80
C PRO A 3 -60.93 44.36 1.80
N ARG A 4 -59.64 44.69 1.59
CA ARG A 4 -58.68 43.88 0.83
C ARG A 4 -58.15 42.70 1.66
N ASP A 5 -57.95 42.90 2.97
CA ASP A 5 -57.31 41.92 3.87
C ASP A 5 -58.26 40.72 4.15
N ALA A 6 -59.58 40.95 4.15
CA ALA A 6 -60.57 39.90 4.37
C ALA A 6 -60.78 38.97 3.16
N LYS A 7 -60.53 39.46 1.93
CA LYS A 7 -60.61 38.67 0.69
C LYS A 7 -59.39 37.75 0.52
N GLU A 8 -58.21 38.18 0.95
CA GLU A 8 -57.01 37.35 0.89
C GLU A 8 -57.07 36.19 1.89
N ALA A 9 -57.61 36.41 3.10
CA ALA A 9 -57.82 35.37 4.09
C ALA A 9 -58.78 34.26 3.60
N THR A 10 -59.91 34.65 3.00
CA THR A 10 -60.91 33.69 2.47
C THR A 10 -60.44 32.95 1.22
N MET A 11 -59.55 33.57 0.42
CA MET A 11 -58.96 32.91 -0.75
C MET A 11 -57.95 31.84 -0.32
N ASN A 12 -57.11 32.13 0.68
CA ASN A 12 -56.18 31.16 1.24
C ASN A 12 -56.89 29.97 1.89
N GLU A 13 -57.99 30.21 2.60
CA GLU A 13 -58.77 29.13 3.24
C GLU A 13 -59.42 28.19 2.22
N LYS A 14 -59.96 28.74 1.12
CA LYS A 14 -60.50 27.93 0.01
C LYS A 14 -59.41 27.13 -0.71
N LEU A 15 -58.23 27.73 -0.92
CA LEU A 15 -57.08 27.05 -1.53
C LEU A 15 -56.60 25.88 -0.66
N VAL A 16 -56.50 26.08 0.66
CA VAL A 16 -56.13 25.02 1.60
C VAL A 16 -57.13 23.87 1.59
N GLN A 17 -58.44 24.18 1.61
CA GLN A 17 -59.48 23.14 1.53
C GLN A 17 -59.46 22.38 0.19
N LEU A 18 -59.18 23.07 -0.92
CA LEU A 18 -59.08 22.44 -2.23
C LEU A 18 -57.88 21.49 -2.29
N TRP A 19 -56.75 21.91 -1.73
CA TRP A 19 -55.53 21.11 -1.61
C TRP A 19 -55.72 19.87 -0.72
N GLN A 20 -56.38 20.02 0.43
CA GLN A 20 -56.71 18.88 1.30
C GLN A 20 -57.59 17.86 0.58
N ARG A 21 -58.66 18.31 -0.09
CA ARG A 21 -59.53 17.39 -0.86
C ARG A 21 -58.79 16.66 -1.98
N LEU A 22 -57.86 17.34 -2.65
CA LEU A 22 -57.01 16.72 -3.67
C LEU A 22 -56.08 15.67 -3.07
N LEU A 23 -55.42 15.99 -1.95
CA LEU A 23 -54.55 15.05 -1.24
C LEU A 23 -55.33 13.83 -0.75
N ASP A 24 -56.46 14.04 -0.09
CA ASP A 24 -57.31 12.96 0.43
C ASP A 24 -57.79 12.05 -0.72
N SER A 25 -58.22 12.64 -1.85
CA SER A 25 -58.69 11.87 -3.01
C SER A 25 -57.63 10.95 -3.65
N VAL A 26 -56.35 11.26 -3.45
CA VAL A 26 -55.22 10.49 -3.98
C VAL A 26 -54.67 9.53 -2.93
N LEU A 27 -54.62 9.94 -1.66
CA LEU A 27 -54.03 9.17 -0.57
C LEU A 27 -54.98 8.11 -0.01
N ASP A 28 -56.28 8.38 0.06
CA ASP A 28 -57.26 7.44 0.63
C ASP A 28 -57.31 6.09 -0.12
N PRO A 29 -57.35 6.06 -1.47
CA PRO A 29 -57.33 4.79 -2.21
C PRO A 29 -56.03 3.99 -1.99
N ILE A 30 -54.91 4.69 -1.82
CA ILE A 30 -53.60 4.09 -1.57
C ILE A 30 -53.57 3.53 -0.15
N ALA A 31 -54.04 4.29 0.84
CA ALA A 31 -54.12 3.86 2.23
C ALA A 31 -55.01 2.62 2.37
N GLU A 32 -56.19 2.61 1.77
CA GLU A 32 -57.09 1.45 1.76
C GLU A 32 -56.45 0.22 1.10
N TRP A 33 -55.74 0.41 0.00
CA TRP A 33 -55.00 -0.67 -0.67
C TRP A 33 -53.88 -1.23 0.22
N VAL A 34 -53.08 -0.36 0.85
CA VAL A 34 -52.01 -0.78 1.77
C VAL A 34 -52.58 -1.52 2.99
N HIS A 35 -53.72 -1.08 3.52
CA HIS A 35 -54.42 -1.74 4.62
C HIS A 35 -55.00 -3.11 4.26
N LYS A 36 -55.08 -3.48 2.98
CA LYS A 36 -55.47 -4.82 2.53
C LYS A 36 -54.28 -5.79 2.40
N LEU A 37 -53.05 -5.30 2.49
CA LEU A 37 -51.83 -6.12 2.37
C LEU A 37 -51.48 -6.84 3.69
N SER A 38 -50.71 -7.93 3.60
CA SER A 38 -50.10 -8.59 4.76
C SER A 38 -49.11 -7.66 5.47
N TRP A 39 -48.88 -7.86 6.78
CA TRP A 39 -47.96 -7.05 7.58
C TRP A 39 -46.55 -6.93 6.96
N ALA A 40 -46.01 -8.03 6.40
CA ALA A 40 -44.68 -8.03 5.76
C ALA A 40 -44.62 -7.07 4.57
N LYS A 41 -45.64 -7.10 3.70
CA LYS A 41 -45.76 -6.19 2.55
C LYS A 41 -45.95 -4.73 2.97
N ARG A 42 -46.71 -4.47 4.05
CA ARG A 42 -46.83 -3.11 4.61
C ARG A 42 -45.50 -2.60 5.12
N ALA A 43 -44.75 -3.43 5.85
CA ALA A 43 -43.40 -3.09 6.32
C ALA A 43 -42.46 -2.80 5.13
N SER A 44 -42.51 -3.59 4.05
CA SER A 44 -41.72 -3.32 2.84
C SER A 44 -42.07 -1.99 2.18
N ILE A 45 -43.36 -1.61 2.11
CA ILE A 45 -43.79 -0.32 1.55
C ILE A 45 -43.31 0.85 2.42
N VAL A 46 -43.41 0.74 3.75
CA VAL A 46 -42.91 1.77 4.67
C VAL A 46 -41.39 1.91 4.56
N LEU A 47 -40.67 0.79 4.49
CA LEU A 47 -39.21 0.79 4.29
C LEU A 47 -38.82 1.39 2.92
N ALA A 48 -39.57 1.07 1.86
CA ALA A 48 -39.35 1.63 0.53
C ALA A 48 -39.64 3.14 0.49
N GLY A 49 -40.72 3.59 1.14
CA GLY A 49 -41.06 5.02 1.27
C GLY A 49 -40.06 5.80 2.11
N ALA A 50 -39.60 5.22 3.23
CA ALA A 50 -38.54 5.81 4.06
C ALA A 50 -37.20 5.85 3.30
N ALA A 51 -36.86 4.82 2.54
CA ALA A 51 -35.71 4.82 1.66
C ALA A 51 -35.84 5.91 0.58
N ALA A 52 -36.98 6.01 -0.11
CA ALA A 52 -37.22 7.05 -1.11
C ALA A 52 -37.11 8.47 -0.53
N ALA A 53 -37.69 8.72 0.65
CA ALA A 53 -37.58 10.01 1.34
C ALA A 53 -36.13 10.31 1.80
N MET A 54 -35.38 9.30 2.26
CA MET A 54 -33.95 9.48 2.55
C MET A 54 -33.13 9.80 1.30
N LEU A 55 -33.45 9.17 0.16
CA LEU A 55 -32.78 9.40 -1.13
C LEU A 55 -33.11 10.79 -1.70
N GLU A 56 -34.33 11.29 -1.48
CA GLU A 56 -34.73 12.65 -1.86
C GLU A 56 -34.03 13.71 -0.99
N GLN A 57 -33.98 13.51 0.33
CA GLN A 57 -33.32 14.45 1.24
C GLN A 57 -31.79 14.42 1.16
N ASN A 58 -31.24 13.31 0.68
CA ASN A 58 -29.80 13.12 0.54
C ASN A 58 -29.51 12.43 -0.81
N PRO A 59 -29.51 13.17 -1.93
CA PRO A 59 -29.25 12.60 -3.26
C PRO A 59 -27.88 11.90 -3.35
N ASP A 60 -26.93 12.29 -2.49
CA ASP A 60 -25.64 11.61 -2.34
C ASP A 60 -25.77 10.16 -1.84
N ILE A 61 -26.87 9.78 -1.19
CA ILE A 61 -27.12 8.39 -0.79
C ILE A 61 -27.38 7.52 -2.03
N LEU A 62 -28.00 8.04 -3.09
CA LEU A 62 -28.15 7.29 -4.35
C LEU A 62 -26.79 7.04 -5.00
N SER A 63 -25.93 8.05 -5.09
CA SER A 63 -24.60 7.91 -5.68
C SER A 63 -23.68 7.02 -4.83
N LYS A 64 -23.70 7.17 -3.50
CA LYS A 64 -22.99 6.29 -2.55
C LYS A 64 -23.56 4.86 -2.56
N GLY A 65 -24.87 4.70 -2.64
CA GLY A 65 -25.55 3.41 -2.71
C GLY A 65 -25.29 2.67 -4.02
N TRP A 66 -25.25 3.40 -5.14
CA TRP A 66 -24.90 2.86 -6.45
C TRP A 66 -23.44 2.41 -6.51
N THR A 67 -22.52 3.25 -6.04
CA THR A 67 -21.09 2.90 -5.98
C THR A 67 -20.84 1.71 -5.04
N PHE A 68 -21.52 1.64 -3.90
CA PHE A 68 -21.47 0.49 -2.99
C PHE A 68 -22.01 -0.78 -3.66
N SER A 69 -23.21 -0.74 -4.25
CA SER A 69 -23.83 -1.89 -4.92
C SER A 69 -22.98 -2.38 -6.10
N GLY A 70 -22.41 -1.46 -6.87
CA GLY A 70 -21.47 -1.77 -7.95
C GLY A 70 -20.18 -2.44 -7.47
N ARG A 71 -19.67 -2.08 -6.28
CA ARG A 71 -18.54 -2.80 -5.65
C ARG A 71 -18.93 -4.20 -5.22
N VAL A 72 -20.10 -4.38 -4.58
CA VAL A 72 -20.59 -5.70 -4.15
C VAL A 72 -20.66 -6.66 -5.34
N ILE A 73 -21.26 -6.24 -6.45
CA ILE A 73 -21.38 -7.07 -7.66
C ILE A 73 -19.98 -7.43 -8.21
N ARG A 74 -19.08 -6.44 -8.34
CA ARG A 74 -17.72 -6.66 -8.83
C ARG A 74 -16.94 -7.63 -7.95
N VAL A 75 -17.00 -7.48 -6.63
CA VAL A 75 -16.36 -8.40 -5.67
C VAL A 75 -16.93 -9.81 -5.78
N ALA A 76 -18.25 -9.94 -5.90
CA ALA A 76 -18.91 -11.24 -5.99
C ALA A 76 -18.62 -12.00 -7.31
N MET A 77 -18.36 -11.27 -8.40
CA MET A 77 -18.12 -11.86 -9.73
C MET A 77 -16.63 -12.03 -10.07
N ALA A 78 -15.73 -11.41 -9.32
CA ALA A 78 -14.29 -11.49 -9.59
C ALA A 78 -13.69 -12.82 -9.15
N ALA A 79 -12.61 -13.22 -9.82
CA ALA A 79 -11.76 -14.28 -9.32
C ALA A 79 -11.15 -13.88 -7.95
N PRO A 80 -10.87 -14.86 -7.04
CA PRO A 80 -10.47 -14.55 -5.67
C PRO A 80 -9.26 -13.63 -5.53
N ASP A 81 -8.31 -13.72 -6.47
CA ASP A 81 -7.02 -13.04 -6.53
C ASP A 81 -7.02 -11.76 -7.39
N VAL A 82 -8.17 -11.40 -7.98
CA VAL A 82 -8.29 -10.24 -8.85
C VAL A 82 -8.88 -9.06 -8.09
N ILE A 83 -8.26 -7.88 -8.22
CA ILE A 83 -8.81 -6.59 -7.77
C ILE A 83 -9.76 -6.07 -8.85
N PRO A 84 -11.09 -6.07 -8.63
CA PRO A 84 -12.04 -5.79 -9.70
C PRO A 84 -12.33 -4.29 -9.79
N LEU A 85 -11.32 -3.51 -10.20
CA LEU A 85 -11.47 -2.08 -10.49
C LEU A 85 -12.45 -1.83 -11.65
N THR A 86 -13.06 -0.65 -11.71
CA THR A 86 -13.86 -0.24 -12.88
C THR A 86 -12.96 -0.10 -14.11
N SER A 87 -13.50 -0.22 -15.32
CA SER A 87 -12.71 -0.05 -16.55
C SER A 87 -12.02 1.32 -16.62
N GLU A 88 -12.69 2.38 -16.18
CA GLU A 88 -12.12 3.73 -16.07
C GLU A 88 -10.90 3.78 -15.13
N MET A 89 -11.03 3.14 -13.95
CA MET A 89 -9.94 3.10 -12.98
C MET A 89 -8.79 2.19 -13.44
N GLN A 90 -9.08 1.12 -14.19
CA GLN A 90 -8.06 0.29 -14.85
C GLN A 90 -7.26 1.10 -15.87
N VAL A 91 -7.91 1.93 -16.69
CA VAL A 91 -7.21 2.84 -17.61
C VAL A 91 -6.37 3.85 -16.83
N THR A 92 -6.92 4.41 -15.73
CA THR A 92 -6.21 5.39 -14.90
C THR A 92 -4.96 4.80 -14.25
N VAL A 93 -5.03 3.59 -13.69
CA VAL A 93 -3.86 2.97 -13.05
C VAL A 93 -2.78 2.56 -14.06
N LEU A 94 -3.18 2.16 -15.27
CA LEU A 94 -2.23 1.88 -16.36
C LEU A 94 -1.56 3.16 -16.87
N ASP A 95 -2.31 4.26 -17.01
CA ASP A 95 -1.74 5.57 -17.32
C ASP A 95 -0.74 6.05 -16.24
N ILE A 96 -1.10 5.92 -14.96
CA ILE A 96 -0.19 6.23 -13.84
C ILE A 96 1.07 5.35 -13.91
N GLN A 97 0.91 4.05 -14.19
CA GLN A 97 2.02 3.12 -14.36
C GLN A 97 2.98 3.59 -15.46
N ASP A 98 2.45 3.92 -16.64
CA ASP A 98 3.26 4.30 -17.80
C ASP A 98 3.99 5.64 -17.57
N ARG A 99 3.32 6.62 -16.93
CA ARG A 99 3.94 7.90 -16.56
C ARG A 99 5.04 7.73 -15.52
N LEU A 100 4.79 6.98 -14.44
CA LEU A 100 5.81 6.67 -13.42
C LEU A 100 6.98 5.89 -14.01
N HIS A 101 6.70 4.94 -14.88
CA HIS A 101 7.72 4.17 -15.59
C HIS A 101 8.63 5.08 -16.41
N THR A 102 8.05 5.97 -17.22
CA THR A 102 8.79 6.93 -18.06
C THR A 102 9.67 7.84 -17.21
N VAL A 103 9.15 8.36 -16.10
CA VAL A 103 9.90 9.23 -15.20
C VAL A 103 11.03 8.47 -14.49
N ASN A 104 10.75 7.29 -13.95
CA ASN A 104 11.78 6.47 -13.29
C ASN A 104 12.88 6.05 -14.29
N GLN A 105 12.53 5.75 -15.55
CA GLN A 105 13.51 5.49 -16.61
C GLN A 105 14.41 6.71 -16.85
N ASN A 106 13.85 7.90 -16.94
CA ASN A 106 14.65 9.12 -17.07
C ASN A 106 15.58 9.33 -15.86
N ASP A 107 15.10 9.04 -14.65
CA ASP A 107 15.90 9.17 -13.42
C ASP A 107 17.14 8.27 -13.41
N THR A 108 17.12 7.11 -14.09
CA THR A 108 18.31 6.24 -14.20
C THR A 108 19.52 6.95 -14.83
N HIS A 109 19.29 7.87 -15.77
CA HIS A 109 20.35 8.65 -16.41
C HIS A 109 20.82 9.81 -15.53
N LEU A 110 19.95 10.31 -14.64
CA LEU A 110 20.24 11.42 -13.74
C LEU A 110 20.92 10.97 -12.45
N ILE A 111 20.70 9.73 -12.00
CA ILE A 111 21.29 9.19 -10.77
C ILE A 111 22.82 9.43 -10.68
N PRO A 112 23.63 9.10 -11.72
CA PRO A 112 25.06 9.34 -11.66
C PRO A 112 25.44 10.81 -11.60
N THR A 113 24.75 11.66 -12.36
CA THR A 113 25.06 13.10 -12.48
C THR A 113 24.63 13.89 -11.25
N LEU A 114 23.50 13.51 -10.64
CA LEU A 114 23.01 14.07 -9.38
C LEU A 114 23.77 13.54 -8.16
N GLY A 115 24.63 12.53 -8.35
CA GLY A 115 25.37 11.91 -7.25
C GLY A 115 24.44 11.29 -6.22
N LEU A 116 23.36 10.64 -6.65
CA LEU A 116 22.47 9.90 -5.75
C LEU A 116 23.17 8.65 -5.21
N THR A 117 22.66 8.07 -4.12
CA THR A 117 23.33 6.96 -3.45
C THR A 117 22.97 5.60 -4.06
N GLY A 118 23.70 4.56 -3.67
CA GLY A 118 23.36 3.18 -4.04
C GLY A 118 21.94 2.80 -3.61
N TRP A 119 21.44 3.41 -2.53
CA TRP A 119 20.07 3.21 -2.05
C TRP A 119 19.04 3.71 -3.06
N SER A 120 19.08 4.99 -3.43
CA SER A 120 18.13 5.57 -4.41
C SER A 120 18.21 4.86 -5.75
N ALA A 121 19.43 4.53 -6.20
CA ALA A 121 19.64 3.76 -7.43
C ALA A 121 18.99 2.37 -7.37
N SER A 122 19.02 1.69 -6.22
CA SER A 122 18.38 0.38 -6.04
C SER A 122 16.85 0.46 -6.04
N GLN A 123 16.26 1.53 -5.49
CA GLN A 123 14.81 1.75 -5.55
C GLN A 123 14.35 1.96 -7.00
N THR A 124 15.07 2.78 -7.77
CA THR A 124 14.78 2.99 -9.20
C THR A 124 14.98 1.71 -10.01
N LEU A 125 16.04 0.94 -9.75
CA LEU A 125 16.23 -0.34 -10.41
C LEU A 125 15.04 -1.26 -10.16
N LEU A 126 14.63 -1.43 -8.89
CA LEU A 126 13.52 -2.30 -8.51
C LEU A 126 12.16 -1.86 -9.09
N SER A 127 11.98 -0.58 -9.43
CA SER A 127 10.73 -0.07 -9.98
C SER A 127 10.55 -0.29 -11.50
N ILE A 128 11.59 -0.71 -12.23
CA ILE A 128 11.58 -0.79 -13.71
C ILE A 128 11.96 -2.21 -14.17
N ALA A 129 10.97 -3.10 -14.28
CA ALA A 129 11.19 -4.51 -14.65
C ALA A 129 11.91 -4.71 -16.00
N GLU A 130 11.71 -3.79 -16.94
CA GLU A 130 12.27 -3.76 -18.29
C GLU A 130 13.79 -3.60 -18.32
N LEU A 131 14.41 -3.16 -17.21
CA LEU A 131 15.87 -3.11 -17.09
C LEU A 131 16.50 -4.49 -16.88
N ARG A 132 15.70 -5.54 -16.69
CA ARG A 132 16.21 -6.90 -16.59
C ARG A 132 16.89 -7.31 -17.89
N ASN A 133 18.14 -7.76 -17.81
CA ASN A 133 18.98 -8.13 -18.96
C ASN A 133 19.25 -6.99 -19.95
N SER A 134 19.02 -5.73 -19.58
CA SER A 134 19.34 -4.58 -20.44
C SER A 134 20.73 -4.00 -20.13
N GLN A 135 21.35 -3.33 -21.11
CA GLN A 135 22.63 -2.63 -20.91
C GLN A 135 22.50 -1.56 -19.82
N GLN A 136 21.40 -0.83 -19.80
CA GLN A 136 21.12 0.21 -18.81
C GLN A 136 20.97 -0.38 -17.41
N GLY A 137 20.30 -1.53 -17.27
CA GLY A 137 20.21 -2.25 -15.99
C GLY A 137 21.59 -2.71 -15.49
N ALA A 138 22.45 -3.20 -16.39
CA ALA A 138 23.83 -3.56 -16.06
C ALA A 138 24.66 -2.33 -15.63
N GLN A 139 24.49 -1.19 -16.31
CA GLN A 139 25.14 0.08 -15.93
C GLN A 139 24.69 0.56 -14.55
N LEU A 140 23.39 0.53 -14.27
CA LEU A 140 22.84 0.94 -12.97
C LEU A 140 23.28 -0.02 -11.85
N THR A 141 23.34 -1.32 -12.13
CA THR A 141 23.91 -2.33 -11.22
C THR A 141 25.39 -2.04 -10.91
N GLY A 142 26.19 -1.76 -11.94
CA GLY A 142 27.59 -1.37 -11.78
C GLY A 142 27.75 -0.09 -10.94
N TYR A 143 26.87 0.90 -11.16
CA TYR A 143 26.81 2.11 -10.35
C TYR A 143 26.53 1.83 -8.88
N ILE A 144 25.52 1.01 -8.58
CA ILE A 144 25.17 0.60 -7.21
C ILE A 144 26.39 -0.04 -6.53
N ARG A 145 27.06 -0.99 -7.18
CA ARG A 145 28.24 -1.67 -6.64
C ARG A 145 29.44 -0.75 -6.43
N ALA A 146 29.64 0.23 -7.31
CA ALA A 146 30.71 1.22 -7.16
C ALA A 146 30.54 2.11 -5.91
N ARG A 147 29.34 2.17 -5.34
CA ARG A 147 29.03 2.89 -4.08
C ARG A 147 29.07 1.99 -2.84
N ARG A 148 29.48 0.73 -2.99
CA ARG A 148 29.66 -0.18 -1.85
C ARG A 148 30.82 0.29 -0.98
N LEU A 149 30.61 0.31 0.32
CA LEU A 149 31.64 0.63 1.30
C LEU A 149 32.63 -0.51 1.44
N ALA A 150 33.91 -0.23 1.23
CA ALA A 150 34.98 -1.23 1.33
C ALA A 150 35.08 -1.94 2.71
N PRO A 151 34.89 -1.27 3.86
CA PRO A 151 35.06 -1.92 5.17
C PRO A 151 34.05 -3.04 5.48
N CYS A 152 32.84 -2.97 4.93
CA CYS A 152 31.74 -3.88 5.28
C CYS A 152 31.10 -4.61 4.09
N ASN A 153 31.48 -4.25 2.85
CA ASN A 153 30.78 -4.67 1.63
C ASN A 153 29.26 -4.41 1.67
N CYS A 154 28.90 -3.25 2.21
CA CYS A 154 27.53 -2.82 2.45
C CYS A 154 27.32 -1.38 1.92
N TRP A 155 26.12 -0.82 2.06
CA TRP A 155 25.78 0.49 1.50
C TRP A 155 25.40 1.51 2.58
N ALA A 156 25.84 2.75 2.36
CA ALA A 156 25.51 3.91 3.17
C ALA A 156 24.26 4.63 2.68
N GLU A 157 23.65 5.42 3.55
CA GLU A 157 22.56 6.34 3.17
C GLU A 157 23.08 7.49 2.31
N LEU A 158 24.26 8.03 2.65
CA LEU A 158 24.90 9.17 2.00
C LEU A 158 26.22 8.76 1.36
N ASN A 159 26.53 9.37 0.21
CA ASN A 159 27.76 9.07 -0.55
C ASN A 159 29.04 9.52 0.17
N ASP A 160 28.95 10.58 0.98
CA ASP A 160 30.07 11.14 1.76
C ASP A 160 29.91 10.84 3.25
N ASP A 161 29.30 9.71 3.61
CA ASP A 161 29.21 9.30 5.00
C ASP A 161 30.63 9.17 5.57
N LYS A 162 31.09 10.22 6.24
CA LYS A 162 32.46 10.34 6.78
C LYS A 162 32.78 9.23 7.76
N GLU A 163 31.74 8.64 8.32
CA GLU A 163 31.85 7.55 9.27
C GLU A 163 31.98 6.18 8.56
N ASN A 164 31.83 6.13 7.23
CA ASN A 164 31.80 4.93 6.39
C ASN A 164 30.84 3.87 6.96
N LYS A 165 29.66 4.30 7.41
CA LYS A 165 28.72 3.43 8.11
C LYS A 165 27.71 2.81 7.14
N GLY A 166 27.60 1.51 7.25
CA GLY A 166 26.61 0.71 6.56
C GLY A 166 25.25 0.74 7.19
N TRP A 167 24.22 0.60 6.37
CA TRP A 167 22.85 0.38 6.83
C TRP A 167 22.33 -0.98 6.39
N THR A 168 21.75 -1.71 7.33
CA THR A 168 21.23 -3.05 7.08
C THR A 168 20.07 -3.03 6.09
N PHE A 169 19.14 -2.10 6.25
CA PHE A 169 17.97 -2.01 5.37
C PHE A 169 18.36 -1.65 3.94
N ILE A 170 19.36 -0.77 3.75
CA ILE A 170 19.83 -0.38 2.40
C ILE A 170 20.46 -1.58 1.71
N THR A 171 21.25 -2.36 2.43
CA THR A 171 21.83 -3.58 1.86
C THR A 171 20.73 -4.58 1.47
N GLY A 172 19.68 -4.71 2.28
CA GLY A 172 18.50 -5.50 1.94
C GLY A 172 17.77 -5.03 0.67
N TRP A 173 17.57 -3.71 0.53
CA TRP A 173 17.05 -3.08 -0.69
C TRP A 173 17.88 -3.43 -1.93
N VAL A 174 19.21 -3.26 -1.83
CA VAL A 174 20.13 -3.57 -2.93
C VAL A 174 20.01 -5.03 -3.33
N LEU A 175 20.04 -5.98 -2.38
CA LEU A 175 19.94 -7.40 -2.71
C LEU A 175 18.60 -7.76 -3.36
N ALA A 176 17.50 -7.14 -2.91
CA ALA A 176 16.18 -7.32 -3.50
C ALA A 176 16.13 -6.77 -4.95
N ALA A 177 16.70 -5.59 -5.18
CA ALA A 177 16.81 -4.99 -6.51
C ALA A 177 17.66 -5.84 -7.47
N LEU A 178 18.82 -6.31 -7.01
CA LEU A 178 19.66 -7.22 -7.79
C LEU A 178 18.88 -8.50 -8.17
N ALA A 179 18.17 -9.10 -7.20
CA ALA A 179 17.40 -10.32 -7.43
C ALA A 179 16.26 -10.12 -8.45
N ALA A 180 15.54 -9.00 -8.36
CA ALA A 180 14.47 -8.67 -9.32
C ALA A 180 15.00 -8.56 -10.76
N HIS A 181 16.28 -8.21 -10.93
CA HIS A 181 16.96 -8.11 -12.21
C HIS A 181 17.76 -9.36 -12.61
N GLY A 182 17.67 -10.45 -11.85
CA GLY A 182 18.41 -11.68 -12.12
C GLY A 182 19.91 -11.55 -11.89
N THR A 183 20.34 -10.57 -11.11
CA THR A 183 21.74 -10.36 -10.76
C THR A 183 22.06 -11.04 -9.43
N GLU A 184 23.07 -11.91 -9.45
CA GLU A 184 23.60 -12.56 -8.26
C GLU A 184 24.24 -11.54 -7.32
N ALA A 185 23.89 -11.61 -6.04
CA ALA A 185 24.65 -10.94 -4.98
C ALA A 185 26.03 -11.61 -4.82
N GLU A 186 27.07 -10.81 -4.58
CA GLU A 186 28.39 -11.34 -4.26
C GLU A 186 28.36 -11.98 -2.86
N PRO A 187 29.12 -13.06 -2.60
CA PRO A 187 29.14 -13.75 -1.31
C PRO A 187 29.34 -12.81 -0.11
N VAL A 188 30.24 -11.83 -0.24
CA VAL A 188 30.53 -10.83 0.80
C VAL A 188 29.35 -9.90 1.10
N GLU A 189 28.46 -9.66 0.13
CA GLU A 189 27.26 -8.83 0.30
C GLU A 189 26.17 -9.59 1.10
N ILE A 190 26.07 -10.90 0.89
CA ILE A 190 25.19 -11.80 1.64
C ILE A 190 25.72 -11.99 3.07
N GLU A 191 27.02 -12.24 3.20
CA GLU A 191 27.71 -12.41 4.48
C GLU A 191 27.52 -11.21 5.40
N PHE A 192 27.47 -9.98 4.87
CA PHE A 192 27.15 -8.81 5.66
C PHE A 192 25.81 -8.97 6.43
N LEU A 193 24.72 -9.36 5.75
CA LEU A 193 23.43 -9.55 6.42
C LEU A 193 23.47 -10.73 7.40
N LEU A 194 24.09 -11.85 7.01
CA LEU A 194 24.21 -13.03 7.89
C LEU A 194 24.98 -12.71 9.17
N ASN A 195 26.08 -11.98 9.06
CA ASN A 195 26.95 -11.62 10.17
C ASN A 195 26.36 -10.56 11.10
N HIS A 196 25.29 -9.87 10.69
CA HIS A 196 24.61 -8.84 11.50
C HIS A 196 23.19 -9.22 11.96
N GLN A 197 22.73 -10.45 11.72
CA GLN A 197 21.46 -10.93 12.29
C GLN A 197 21.60 -11.26 13.79
N ASN A 198 20.79 -10.62 14.64
CA ASN A 198 20.71 -10.90 16.07
C ASN A 198 20.27 -12.35 16.35
N ALA A 199 20.54 -12.83 17.57
CA ALA A 199 20.22 -14.20 17.96
C ALA A 199 18.70 -14.51 17.91
N ASP A 200 17.85 -13.51 18.06
CA ASP A 200 16.38 -13.63 17.98
C ASP A 200 15.84 -13.58 16.54
N GLY A 201 16.72 -13.45 15.54
CA GLY A 201 16.36 -13.35 14.13
C GLY A 201 16.20 -11.93 13.60
N SER A 202 16.26 -10.90 14.46
CA SER A 202 16.10 -9.51 14.05
C SER A 202 17.36 -8.91 13.42
N TRP A 203 17.19 -7.77 12.76
CA TRP A 203 18.27 -6.87 12.38
C TRP A 203 18.01 -5.46 12.92
N SER A 204 19.08 -4.80 13.32
CA SER A 204 19.09 -3.37 13.62
C SER A 204 19.36 -2.57 12.34
N SER A 205 18.83 -1.34 12.24
CA SER A 205 19.13 -0.45 11.09
C SER A 205 20.63 -0.21 10.94
N ILE A 206 21.28 0.04 12.08
CA ILE A 206 22.73 0.14 12.22
C ILE A 206 23.26 -1.25 12.59
N PRO A 207 24.25 -1.79 11.87
CA PRO A 207 24.70 -3.18 12.00
C PRO A 207 25.52 -3.41 13.29
N ASP A 208 24.86 -3.41 14.44
CA ASP A 208 25.46 -3.67 15.75
C ASP A 208 24.64 -4.70 16.54
N LYS A 209 25.22 -5.90 16.69
CA LYS A 209 24.63 -7.03 17.42
C LYS A 209 24.64 -6.88 18.94
N THR A 210 25.46 -5.96 19.46
CA THR A 210 25.58 -5.74 20.90
C THR A 210 24.42 -4.92 21.45
N LEU A 211 23.58 -4.36 20.57
CA LEU A 211 22.44 -3.53 20.92
C LEU A 211 21.09 -4.08 20.41
N PRO A 212 20.67 -5.29 20.83
CA PRO A 212 19.44 -5.93 20.35
C PRO A 212 18.17 -5.11 20.67
N GLN A 213 18.21 -4.20 21.66
CA GLN A 213 17.11 -3.28 21.95
C GLN A 213 16.81 -2.29 20.82
N TYR A 214 17.72 -2.11 19.86
CA TYR A 214 17.52 -1.30 18.65
C TYR A 214 17.20 -2.14 17.41
N ALA A 215 16.68 -3.36 17.60
CA ALA A 215 16.09 -4.14 16.51
C ALA A 215 15.03 -3.30 15.78
N SER A 216 15.12 -3.28 14.44
CA SER A 216 14.32 -2.44 13.56
C SER A 216 13.45 -3.32 12.67
N VAL A 217 12.14 -3.05 12.65
CA VAL A 217 11.21 -3.76 11.75
C VAL A 217 11.53 -3.46 10.30
N TYR A 218 11.92 -2.22 9.98
CA TYR A 218 12.30 -1.84 8.62
C TYR A 218 13.54 -2.61 8.14
N ALA A 219 14.58 -2.67 8.96
CA ALA A 219 15.81 -3.37 8.64
C ALA A 219 15.60 -4.88 8.54
N THR A 220 14.83 -5.45 9.48
CA THR A 220 14.51 -6.88 9.45
C THR A 220 13.69 -7.24 8.21
N ALA A 221 12.72 -6.42 7.83
CA ALA A 221 11.92 -6.63 6.64
C ALA A 221 12.77 -6.63 5.36
N TRP A 222 13.59 -5.60 5.15
CA TRP A 222 14.44 -5.50 3.96
C TRP A 222 15.54 -6.55 3.90
N ALA A 223 16.18 -6.88 5.02
CA ALA A 223 17.16 -7.96 5.07
C ALA A 223 16.51 -9.31 4.72
N THR A 224 15.32 -9.57 5.27
CA THR A 224 14.53 -10.77 4.97
C THR A 224 14.18 -10.84 3.48
N LEU A 225 13.61 -9.76 2.92
CA LEU A 225 13.24 -9.69 1.50
C LEU A 225 14.46 -9.87 0.59
N GLY A 226 15.57 -9.19 0.85
CA GLY A 226 16.79 -9.30 0.04
C GLY A 226 17.33 -10.72 -0.02
N LEU A 227 17.50 -11.37 1.14
CA LEU A 227 17.96 -12.75 1.24
C LEU A 227 16.96 -13.74 0.61
N LEU A 228 15.67 -13.55 0.85
CA LEU A 228 14.60 -14.39 0.32
C LEU A 228 14.55 -14.31 -1.21
N LYS A 229 14.59 -13.11 -1.79
CA LYS A 229 14.52 -12.91 -3.25
C LYS A 229 15.74 -13.51 -3.96
N GLN A 230 16.94 -13.33 -3.41
CA GLN A 230 18.16 -13.98 -3.92
C GLN A 230 18.06 -15.51 -3.87
N SER A 231 17.56 -16.05 -2.75
CA SER A 231 17.39 -17.51 -2.57
C SER A 231 16.34 -18.09 -3.51
N ASN A 232 15.15 -17.47 -3.59
CA ASN A 232 14.03 -17.94 -4.41
C ASN A 232 14.34 -17.87 -5.91
N ALA A 233 15.17 -16.92 -6.34
CA ALA A 233 15.63 -16.81 -7.72
C ALA A 233 16.82 -17.75 -8.03
N ALA A 234 17.28 -18.56 -7.07
CA ALA A 234 18.44 -19.44 -7.17
C ALA A 234 19.73 -18.70 -7.58
N LEU A 235 19.89 -17.46 -7.10
CA LEU A 235 21.02 -16.58 -7.43
C LEU A 235 22.20 -16.72 -6.46
N ILE A 236 22.03 -17.48 -5.38
CA ILE A 236 23.12 -17.82 -4.45
C ILE A 236 23.68 -19.19 -4.87
N LYS A 237 24.82 -19.19 -5.55
CA LYS A 237 25.44 -20.41 -6.11
C LYS A 237 25.99 -21.37 -5.06
N ASP A 238 26.55 -20.84 -3.99
CA ASP A 238 27.04 -21.66 -2.89
C ASP A 238 25.87 -22.24 -2.09
N THR A 239 25.74 -23.57 -2.08
CA THR A 239 24.59 -24.25 -1.46
C THR A 239 24.50 -24.07 0.06
N ALA A 240 25.64 -23.96 0.75
CA ALA A 240 25.68 -23.76 2.20
C ALA A 240 25.28 -22.32 2.56
N MET A 241 25.75 -21.35 1.78
CA MET A 241 25.35 -19.95 1.88
C MET A 241 23.88 -19.77 1.52
N ALA A 242 23.38 -20.41 0.47
CA ALA A 242 21.97 -20.37 0.08
C ALA A 242 21.07 -20.90 1.20
N LYS A 243 21.45 -22.02 1.82
CA LYS A 243 20.76 -22.54 3.00
C LYS A 243 20.82 -21.54 4.16
N SER A 244 21.98 -20.97 4.44
CA SER A 244 22.16 -20.01 5.54
C SER A 244 21.32 -18.74 5.34
N ALA A 245 21.25 -18.23 4.11
CA ALA A 245 20.40 -17.11 3.70
C ALA A 245 18.92 -17.41 3.88
N SER A 246 18.46 -18.58 3.40
CA SER A 246 17.07 -19.01 3.57
C SER A 246 16.70 -19.19 5.05
N ASP A 247 17.58 -19.79 5.85
CA ASP A 247 17.36 -19.97 7.29
C ASP A 247 17.33 -18.62 8.02
N ALA A 248 18.20 -17.68 7.64
CA ALA A 248 18.21 -16.32 8.19
C ALA A 248 16.94 -15.54 7.84
N ALA A 249 16.50 -15.58 6.57
CA ALA A 249 15.25 -14.97 6.14
C ALA A 249 14.04 -15.54 6.90
N SER A 250 14.02 -16.87 7.11
CA SER A 250 12.96 -17.53 7.88
C SER A 250 12.91 -17.07 9.34
N ARG A 251 14.08 -16.90 9.99
CA ARG A 251 14.16 -16.34 11.35
C ARG A 251 13.72 -14.87 11.39
N GLY A 252 14.07 -14.08 10.39
CA GLY A 252 13.62 -12.69 10.24
C GLY A 252 12.10 -12.58 10.15
N ALA A 253 11.48 -13.38 9.28
CA ALA A 253 10.03 -13.45 9.16
C ALA A 253 9.35 -13.90 10.45
N ALA A 254 9.89 -14.92 11.13
CA ALA A 254 9.38 -15.36 12.43
C ALA A 254 9.46 -14.25 13.50
N TRP A 255 10.57 -13.49 13.53
CA TRP A 255 10.71 -12.36 14.43
C TRP A 255 9.68 -11.26 14.13
N LEU A 256 9.49 -10.89 12.85
CA LEU A 256 8.47 -9.91 12.43
C LEU A 256 7.08 -10.32 12.92
N LEU A 257 6.72 -11.60 12.75
CA LEU A 257 5.45 -12.11 13.23
C LEU A 257 5.34 -12.01 14.76
N ASN A 258 6.42 -12.27 15.50
CA ASN A 258 6.43 -12.25 16.96
C ASN A 258 6.29 -10.84 17.56
N VAL A 259 6.92 -9.81 16.96
CA VAL A 259 6.89 -8.43 17.48
C VAL A 259 5.69 -7.60 17.03
N ARG A 260 4.76 -8.23 16.30
CA ARG A 260 3.52 -7.59 15.84
C ARG A 260 2.73 -7.00 17.01
N GLN A 261 2.11 -5.87 16.73
CA GLN A 261 1.11 -5.24 17.58
C GLN A 261 -0.29 -5.73 17.15
N PRO A 262 -1.33 -5.51 17.98
CA PRO A 262 -2.71 -5.79 17.58
C PRO A 262 -3.07 -5.16 16.23
N LYS A 263 -4.05 -5.76 15.53
CA LYS A 263 -4.59 -5.25 14.25
C LYS A 263 -3.61 -5.28 13.08
N ALA A 264 -2.71 -6.26 13.07
CA ALA A 264 -1.66 -6.40 12.05
C ALA A 264 -0.84 -5.09 11.89
N ARG A 265 -0.32 -4.57 13.02
CA ARG A 265 0.45 -3.33 13.06
C ARG A 265 1.83 -3.54 13.65
N TRP A 266 2.77 -2.67 13.30
CA TRP A 266 4.14 -2.71 13.80
C TRP A 266 4.60 -1.33 14.22
N LYS A 267 5.43 -1.32 15.25
CA LYS A 267 6.26 -0.17 15.60
C LYS A 267 7.57 -0.29 14.82
N PRO A 268 8.18 0.80 14.33
CA PRO A 268 9.51 0.76 13.72
C PRO A 268 10.55 0.10 14.64
N TYR A 269 10.44 0.37 15.96
CA TYR A 269 11.34 -0.12 17.00
C TYR A 269 10.53 -0.74 18.15
N PRO A 270 10.21 -2.05 18.10
CA PRO A 270 9.23 -2.66 19.00
C PRO A 270 9.64 -2.67 20.47
N TYR A 271 10.95 -2.66 20.75
CA TYR A 271 11.48 -2.63 22.12
C TYR A 271 11.64 -1.22 22.69
N GLN A 272 11.43 -0.19 21.88
CA GLN A 272 11.52 1.21 22.32
C GLN A 272 10.14 1.72 22.74
N THR A 273 9.99 2.09 24.02
CA THR A 273 8.72 2.57 24.57
C THR A 273 8.19 3.80 23.83
N ALA A 274 9.09 4.69 23.39
CA ALA A 274 8.75 5.89 22.64
C ALA A 274 8.35 5.63 21.17
N SER A 275 8.52 4.40 20.67
CA SER A 275 8.15 4.06 19.30
C SER A 275 6.64 3.86 19.16
N SER A 276 6.04 4.56 18.20
CA SER A 276 4.63 4.48 17.84
C SER A 276 4.38 3.51 16.69
N ILE A 277 3.14 3.06 16.55
CA ILE A 277 2.72 2.28 15.39
C ILE A 277 2.91 3.13 14.12
N SER A 278 3.40 2.50 13.05
CA SER A 278 3.64 3.13 11.75
C SER A 278 2.87 2.38 10.65
N GLY A 279 2.18 3.12 9.78
CA GLY A 279 1.46 2.57 8.64
C GLY A 279 2.40 2.00 7.57
N SER A 280 3.47 2.74 7.24
CA SER A 280 4.50 2.34 6.27
C SER A 280 5.19 1.05 6.69
N ILE A 281 5.72 1.00 7.92
CA ILE A 281 6.41 -0.17 8.49
C ILE A 281 5.46 -1.36 8.57
N SER A 282 4.20 -1.14 8.94
CA SER A 282 3.22 -2.22 8.99
C SER A 282 2.95 -2.80 7.59
N GLY A 283 2.82 -1.96 6.56
CA GLY A 283 2.63 -2.41 5.18
C GLY A 283 3.83 -3.22 4.67
N LEU A 284 5.05 -2.75 4.92
CA LEU A 284 6.27 -3.46 4.52
C LEU A 284 6.42 -4.80 5.27
N ALA A 285 6.13 -4.83 6.56
CA ALA A 285 6.15 -6.06 7.35
C ALA A 285 5.13 -7.07 6.82
N MET A 286 3.91 -6.63 6.50
CA MET A 286 2.89 -7.46 5.87
C MET A 286 3.37 -8.02 4.53
N HIS A 287 3.93 -7.18 3.65
CA HIS A 287 4.49 -7.63 2.37
C HIS A 287 5.58 -8.67 2.55
N THR A 288 6.50 -8.43 3.49
CA THR A 288 7.58 -9.38 3.81
C THR A 288 7.05 -10.71 4.30
N LEU A 289 6.05 -10.69 5.18
CA LEU A 289 5.43 -11.89 5.74
C LEU A 289 4.63 -12.66 4.68
N HIS A 290 3.93 -11.96 3.76
CA HIS A 290 3.24 -12.56 2.63
C HIS A 290 4.22 -13.33 1.73
N GLU A 291 5.35 -12.71 1.41
CA GLU A 291 6.40 -13.33 0.58
C GLU A 291 7.11 -14.49 1.27
N ALA A 292 7.44 -14.35 2.55
CA ALA A 292 8.21 -15.35 3.29
C ALA A 292 7.37 -16.54 3.78
N MET A 293 6.10 -16.30 4.13
CA MET A 293 5.27 -17.26 4.85
C MET A 293 3.80 -17.24 4.37
N PRO A 294 3.51 -17.33 3.06
CA PRO A 294 2.18 -17.07 2.49
C PRO A 294 1.06 -17.93 3.08
N ARG A 295 1.38 -19.15 3.56
CA ARG A 295 0.40 -20.08 4.16
C ARG A 295 0.08 -19.81 5.62
N GLN A 296 0.84 -18.95 6.29
CA GLN A 296 0.74 -18.70 7.74
C GLN A 296 0.16 -17.33 8.08
N VAL A 297 -0.10 -16.48 7.07
CA VAL A 297 -0.46 -15.08 7.27
C VAL A 297 -1.92 -14.75 6.97
N SER A 298 -2.74 -15.71 6.53
CA SER A 298 -4.13 -15.42 6.11
C SER A 298 -4.99 -14.78 7.22
N SER A 299 -4.84 -15.20 8.47
CA SER A 299 -5.55 -14.56 9.59
C SER A 299 -5.04 -13.14 9.85
N LEU A 300 -3.74 -12.92 9.68
CA LEU A 300 -3.10 -11.61 9.84
C LEU A 300 -3.50 -10.64 8.72
N GLU A 301 -3.68 -11.15 7.50
CA GLU A 301 -4.19 -10.41 6.36
C GLU A 301 -5.66 -10.02 6.55
N GLN A 302 -6.48 -10.91 7.11
CA GLN A 302 -7.85 -10.54 7.51
C GLN A 302 -7.86 -9.44 8.58
N ASP A 303 -6.99 -9.53 9.60
CA ASP A 303 -6.82 -8.49 10.62
C ASP A 303 -6.37 -7.15 10.00
N TRP A 304 -5.49 -7.20 8.98
CA TRP A 304 -5.08 -6.03 8.21
C TRP A 304 -6.28 -5.39 7.50
N LEU A 305 -7.05 -6.17 6.73
CA LEU A 305 -8.20 -5.68 5.96
C LEU A 305 -9.28 -5.08 6.86
N GLU A 306 -9.48 -5.65 8.05
CA GLU A 306 -10.42 -5.14 9.05
C GLU A 306 -9.99 -3.78 9.62
N ASN A 307 -8.73 -3.41 9.50
CA ASN A 307 -8.16 -2.22 10.12
C ASN A 307 -7.49 -1.26 9.12
N ILE A 308 -7.78 -1.38 7.81
CA ILE A 308 -7.36 -0.38 6.80
C ILE A 308 -7.92 1.00 7.20
N PRO A 309 -7.15 2.10 7.11
CA PRO A 309 -7.66 3.44 7.36
C PRO A 309 -8.92 3.75 6.54
N GLU A 310 -9.83 4.55 7.10
CA GLU A 310 -11.06 4.92 6.38
C GLU A 310 -10.76 5.80 5.15
N SER A 311 -9.78 6.69 5.28
CA SER A 311 -9.36 7.61 4.22
C SER A 311 -8.01 7.18 3.63
N PRO A 312 -7.79 7.40 2.32
CA PRO A 312 -6.49 7.22 1.71
C PRO A 312 -5.48 8.21 2.30
N VAL A 313 -4.21 7.82 2.31
CA VAL A 313 -3.09 8.69 2.65
C VAL A 313 -2.43 9.22 1.37
N PRO A 314 -1.90 10.46 1.35
CA PRO A 314 -1.16 10.97 0.21
C PRO A 314 0.03 10.07 -0.16
N ALA A 315 0.34 9.96 -1.46
CA ALA A 315 1.50 9.21 -1.95
C ALA A 315 2.83 9.68 -1.35
N SER A 316 2.96 10.99 -1.16
CA SER A 316 4.12 11.67 -0.58
C SER A 316 4.19 11.65 0.94
N LEU A 317 3.19 11.09 1.64
CA LEU A 317 3.17 11.11 3.10
C LEU A 317 4.29 10.20 3.66
N GLY A 318 5.33 10.85 4.18
CA GLY A 318 6.42 10.23 4.90
C GLY A 318 6.13 10.10 6.40
N GLU A 319 6.36 8.93 6.96
CA GLU A 319 6.50 8.71 8.40
C GLU A 319 7.98 8.81 8.77
N ASN A 320 8.28 9.64 9.76
CA ASN A 320 9.63 9.80 10.27
C ASN A 320 9.83 8.92 11.50
N SER A 321 10.86 8.11 11.48
CA SER A 321 11.36 7.45 12.69
C SER A 321 12.63 8.15 13.14
N TYR A 322 12.65 8.63 14.38
CA TYR A 322 13.84 9.20 15.01
C TYR A 322 14.21 8.35 16.22
N VAL A 323 15.33 7.67 16.15
CA VAL A 323 15.87 6.90 17.28
C VAL A 323 17.34 7.24 17.50
N GLU A 324 17.64 7.68 18.71
CA GLU A 324 19.02 7.86 19.15
C GLU A 324 19.58 6.53 19.65
N ILE A 325 20.54 6.00 18.90
CA ILE A 325 21.24 4.75 19.20
C ILE A 325 22.50 5.11 19.98
N LYS A 326 22.55 4.67 21.24
CA LYS A 326 23.70 4.87 22.13
C LYS A 326 24.43 3.55 22.30
N SER A 327 25.65 3.49 21.77
CA SER A 327 26.65 2.46 22.11
C SER A 327 27.60 3.00 23.18
N SER A 328 28.49 2.15 23.70
CA SER A 328 29.54 2.57 24.64
C SER A 328 30.51 3.59 24.05
N GLU A 329 30.68 3.61 22.73
CA GLU A 329 31.72 4.40 22.04
C GLU A 329 31.16 5.47 21.09
N THR A 330 29.91 5.32 20.64
CA THR A 330 29.31 6.21 19.65
C THR A 330 27.84 6.50 19.93
N ARG A 331 27.43 7.73 19.63
CA ARG A 331 26.02 8.14 19.53
C ARG A 331 25.68 8.25 18.05
N GLN A 332 24.65 7.55 17.62
CA GLN A 332 24.18 7.53 16.25
C GLN A 332 22.69 7.86 16.24
N ILE A 333 22.21 8.41 15.12
CA ILE A 333 20.81 8.74 14.95
C ILE A 333 20.32 7.94 13.76
N ASP A 334 19.35 7.07 13.99
CA ASP A 334 18.54 6.56 12.88
C ASP A 334 17.41 7.55 12.60
N HIS A 335 17.49 8.20 11.46
CA HIS A 335 16.52 9.18 10.98
C HIS A 335 16.29 9.01 9.50
N PHE A 336 15.26 8.26 9.16
CA PHE A 336 14.86 7.99 7.78
C PHE A 336 13.35 8.20 7.61
N VAL A 337 12.97 8.61 6.40
CA VAL A 337 11.58 8.83 6.00
C VAL A 337 11.07 7.58 5.29
N GLN A 338 9.93 7.05 5.72
CA GLN A 338 9.28 5.90 5.10
C GLN A 338 7.97 6.33 4.45
N LEU A 339 7.75 5.92 3.20
CA LEU A 339 6.54 6.31 2.48
C LEU A 339 5.36 5.45 2.91
N THR A 340 4.29 6.08 3.37
CA THR A 340 3.16 5.36 3.97
C THR A 340 2.35 4.63 2.91
N MET A 341 1.93 5.35 1.87
CA MET A 341 0.95 4.84 0.93
C MET A 341 1.43 3.63 0.11
N PRO A 342 2.64 3.63 -0.50
CA PRO A 342 3.07 2.52 -1.37
C PRO A 342 3.02 1.16 -0.66
N TRP A 343 3.57 1.08 0.56
CA TRP A 343 3.60 -0.16 1.34
C TRP A 343 2.22 -0.58 1.85
N MET A 344 1.37 0.37 2.21
CA MET A 344 -0.01 0.07 2.59
C MET A 344 -0.82 -0.44 1.38
N LEU A 345 -0.58 0.09 0.19
CA LEU A 345 -1.22 -0.37 -1.04
C LEU A 345 -0.83 -1.81 -1.36
N MET A 346 0.48 -2.12 -1.35
CA MET A 346 0.96 -3.49 -1.58
C MET A 346 0.35 -4.48 -0.59
N ALA A 347 0.46 -4.21 0.71
CA ALA A 347 -0.11 -5.07 1.74
C ALA A 347 -1.63 -5.28 1.59
N THR A 348 -2.36 -4.25 1.16
CA THR A 348 -3.81 -4.34 0.94
C THR A 348 -4.15 -5.19 -0.28
N VAL A 349 -3.38 -5.08 -1.37
CA VAL A 349 -3.54 -5.90 -2.57
C VAL A 349 -3.25 -7.37 -2.26
N GLU A 350 -2.19 -7.65 -1.52
CA GLU A 350 -1.78 -9.02 -1.14
C GLU A 350 -2.74 -9.66 -0.14
N ALA A 351 -3.25 -8.89 0.81
CA ALA A 351 -4.23 -9.36 1.78
C ALA A 351 -5.62 -9.59 1.16
N TYR A 352 -5.94 -8.88 0.07
CA TYR A 352 -7.26 -8.88 -0.57
C TYR A 352 -7.86 -10.28 -0.76
N PRO A 353 -7.15 -11.29 -1.32
CA PRO A 353 -7.72 -12.58 -1.63
C PRO A 353 -8.27 -13.32 -0.40
N HIS A 354 -7.67 -13.09 0.76
CA HIS A 354 -8.01 -13.73 2.04
C HIS A 354 -9.14 -13.04 2.82
N GLY A 355 -9.62 -11.89 2.35
CA GLY A 355 -10.69 -11.15 2.99
C GLY A 355 -12.07 -11.77 2.84
N THR A 356 -12.94 -11.51 3.82
CA THR A 356 -14.38 -11.68 3.67
C THR A 356 -14.95 -10.74 2.61
N ILE A 357 -16.19 -10.96 2.15
CA ILE A 357 -16.84 -10.07 1.16
C ILE A 357 -16.84 -8.61 1.65
N GLN A 358 -17.18 -8.37 2.92
CA GLN A 358 -17.19 -7.03 3.50
C GLN A 358 -15.79 -6.40 3.51
N GLN A 359 -14.78 -7.17 3.91
CA GLN A 359 -13.38 -6.73 3.91
C GLN A 359 -12.89 -6.41 2.49
N LYS A 360 -13.22 -7.25 1.50
CA LYS A 360 -12.92 -7.01 0.08
C LYS A 360 -13.59 -5.75 -0.46
N ILE A 361 -14.86 -5.48 -0.09
CA ILE A 361 -15.55 -4.24 -0.48
C ILE A 361 -14.87 -3.02 0.12
N ARG A 362 -14.50 -3.08 1.41
CA ARG A 362 -13.78 -1.99 2.09
C ARG A 362 -12.41 -1.75 1.46
N ALA A 363 -11.65 -2.81 1.23
CA ALA A 363 -10.35 -2.74 0.58
C ALA A 363 -10.45 -2.16 -0.83
N LEU A 364 -11.41 -2.62 -1.64
CA LEU A 364 -11.66 -2.09 -2.98
C LEU A 364 -12.02 -0.60 -2.94
N SER A 365 -12.88 -0.19 -2.00
CA SER A 365 -13.23 1.21 -1.80
C SER A 365 -12.00 2.06 -1.44
N TRP A 366 -11.14 1.56 -0.56
CA TRP A 366 -9.91 2.24 -0.17
C TRP A 366 -8.92 2.32 -1.34
N ILE A 367 -8.71 1.24 -2.10
CA ILE A 367 -7.85 1.23 -3.29
C ILE A 367 -8.34 2.26 -4.31
N GLU A 368 -9.63 2.29 -4.63
CA GLU A 368 -10.20 3.26 -5.58
C GLU A 368 -10.00 4.71 -5.12
N GLN A 369 -10.17 4.98 -3.83
CA GLN A 369 -9.94 6.31 -3.26
C GLN A 369 -8.45 6.68 -3.28
N THR A 370 -7.55 5.75 -2.98
CA THR A 370 -6.10 5.94 -3.07
C THR A 370 -5.70 6.29 -4.51
N LEU A 371 -6.18 5.56 -5.51
CA LEU A 371 -5.89 5.84 -6.93
C LEU A 371 -6.52 7.16 -7.42
N ALA A 372 -7.62 7.58 -6.81
CA ALA A 372 -8.25 8.86 -7.12
C ALA A 372 -7.56 10.06 -6.43
N HIS A 373 -6.69 9.82 -5.45
CA HIS A 373 -6.02 10.88 -4.70
C HIS A 373 -5.08 11.70 -5.59
N GLU A 374 -5.08 13.02 -5.42
CA GLU A 374 -4.34 13.95 -6.29
C GLU A 374 -2.84 13.64 -6.36
N SER A 375 -2.21 13.40 -5.21
CA SER A 375 -0.78 13.05 -5.17
C SER A 375 -0.43 11.72 -5.85
N VAL A 376 -1.40 10.83 -6.07
CA VAL A 376 -1.19 9.63 -6.90
C VAL A 376 -1.34 9.97 -8.37
N ARG A 377 -2.37 10.74 -8.71
CA ARG A 377 -2.67 11.14 -10.10
C ARG A 377 -1.61 12.03 -10.73
N ASN A 378 -0.94 12.84 -9.91
CA ASN A 378 0.05 13.83 -10.34
C ASN A 378 1.48 13.45 -9.94
N ALA A 379 1.72 12.20 -9.53
CA ALA A 379 3.00 11.75 -8.99
C ALA A 379 4.19 11.98 -9.94
N ASP A 380 3.97 11.92 -11.26
CA ASP A 380 4.98 12.19 -12.27
C ASP A 380 5.44 13.65 -12.33
N THR A 381 4.57 14.59 -11.97
CA THR A 381 4.79 16.03 -12.11
C THR A 381 5.19 16.76 -10.83
N GLU A 382 5.05 16.12 -9.66
CA GLU A 382 5.47 16.73 -8.39
C GLU A 382 7.00 16.95 -8.33
N GLN A 383 7.42 18.15 -7.90
CA GLN A 383 8.83 18.51 -7.75
C GLN A 383 9.44 17.86 -6.49
N GLY A 384 10.72 17.50 -6.55
CA GLY A 384 11.44 16.93 -5.39
C GLY A 384 11.01 15.49 -5.06
N ASN A 385 10.48 14.77 -6.04
CA ASN A 385 9.76 13.54 -5.81
C ASN A 385 10.67 12.30 -5.78
N TRP A 386 11.38 12.15 -4.65
CA TRP A 386 12.21 10.99 -4.30
C TRP A 386 11.40 9.70 -4.06
N TRP A 387 10.07 9.79 -4.00
CA TRP A 387 9.16 8.69 -3.65
C TRP A 387 8.55 7.96 -4.87
N ARG A 388 8.78 8.46 -6.09
CA ARG A 388 8.26 7.87 -7.35
C ARG A 388 8.67 6.43 -7.57
N ALA A 389 9.88 6.06 -7.19
CA ALA A 389 10.35 4.69 -7.36
C ALA A 389 9.52 3.71 -6.51
N GLU A 390 9.30 4.02 -5.24
CA GLU A 390 8.48 3.18 -4.36
C GLU A 390 7.00 3.16 -4.78
N LEU A 391 6.45 4.30 -5.20
CA LEU A 391 5.10 4.30 -5.78
C LEU A 391 5.03 3.44 -7.05
N GLY A 392 6.02 3.54 -7.93
CA GLY A 392 6.12 2.71 -9.13
C GLY A 392 6.11 1.22 -8.80
N ILE A 393 6.84 0.80 -7.76
CA ILE A 393 6.82 -0.59 -7.25
C ILE A 393 5.40 -0.99 -6.84
N ALA A 394 4.71 -0.17 -6.04
CA ALA A 394 3.36 -0.48 -5.56
C ALA A 394 2.31 -0.52 -6.69
N ILE A 395 2.37 0.42 -7.64
CA ILE A 395 1.48 0.44 -8.81
C ILE A 395 1.74 -0.77 -9.71
N ASN A 396 3.01 -1.10 -9.98
CA ASN A 396 3.38 -2.31 -10.72
C ASN A 396 2.83 -3.57 -10.06
N HIS A 397 2.88 -3.62 -8.73
CA HIS A 397 2.34 -4.73 -7.95
C HIS A 397 0.81 -4.82 -8.08
N LEU A 398 0.08 -3.71 -7.95
CA LEU A 398 -1.37 -3.66 -8.16
C LEU A 398 -1.78 -4.10 -9.58
N VAL A 399 -1.06 -3.64 -10.61
CA VAL A 399 -1.39 -3.97 -12.01
C VAL A 399 -1.36 -5.47 -12.28
N ARG A 400 -0.47 -6.22 -11.60
CA ARG A 400 -0.39 -7.70 -11.71
C ARG A 400 -1.64 -8.42 -11.18
N HIS A 401 -2.46 -7.73 -10.38
CA HIS A 401 -3.69 -8.26 -9.79
C HIS A 401 -4.96 -7.72 -10.49
N LEU A 402 -4.82 -7.00 -11.61
CA LEU A 402 -5.95 -6.62 -12.45
C LEU A 402 -6.41 -7.78 -13.34
N PRO A 403 -7.64 -7.76 -13.89
CA PRO A 403 -8.08 -8.76 -14.85
C PRO A 403 -7.13 -8.88 -16.05
N ALA A 404 -6.89 -10.10 -16.56
CA ALA A 404 -5.91 -10.37 -17.61
C ALA A 404 -6.09 -9.48 -18.87
N GLY A 405 -7.33 -9.17 -19.25
CA GLY A 405 -7.61 -8.28 -20.38
C GLY A 405 -7.06 -6.85 -20.19
N ALA A 406 -7.03 -6.35 -18.96
CA ALA A 406 -6.45 -5.04 -18.65
C ALA A 406 -4.92 -5.06 -18.69
N GLN A 407 -4.31 -6.15 -18.19
CA GLN A 407 -2.86 -6.32 -18.17
C GLN A 407 -2.27 -6.36 -19.59
N GLN A 408 -2.97 -6.98 -20.53
CA GLN A 408 -2.55 -7.08 -21.93
C GLN A 408 -2.51 -5.69 -22.60
N ALA A 409 -3.57 -4.89 -22.43
CA ALA A 409 -3.65 -3.53 -23.00
C ALA A 409 -2.51 -2.63 -22.54
N GLY A 410 -2.13 -2.70 -21.25
CA GLY A 410 -0.99 -1.95 -20.72
C GLY A 410 0.39 -2.45 -21.17
N ARG A 411 0.51 -3.68 -21.70
CA ARG A 411 1.76 -4.18 -22.30
C ARG A 411 1.89 -3.78 -23.75
N ASP A 412 0.78 -3.77 -24.49
CA ASP A 412 0.78 -3.44 -25.92
C ASP A 412 1.08 -1.96 -26.16
N ASN A 413 0.76 -1.07 -25.21
CA ASN A 413 1.16 0.35 -25.27
C ASN A 413 2.65 0.61 -25.00
N ARG A 414 3.39 -0.36 -24.45
CA ARG A 414 4.81 -0.23 -24.06
C ARG A 414 5.80 -0.81 -25.07
N LYS A 415 5.30 -1.52 -26.08
CA LYS A 415 6.11 -2.02 -27.21
C LYS A 415 6.03 -1.05 -28.37
#